data_AF-A0AAD7F7B4-F1
#
_entry.id   AF-A0AAD7F7B4-F1
#
_cell.length_a   1.000
_cell.length_b   1.000
_cell.length_c   1.000
_cell.angle_alpha   90.00
_cell.angle_beta   90.00
_cell.angle_gamma   90.00
#
_symmetry.space_group_name_H-M   'P 1'
#
loop_
_entity.id
_entity.type
_entity.pdbx_description
1 polymer ?
#
loop_
_entity_poly.entity_id
_entity_poly.type
_entity_poly.pdbx_seq_one_letter_code
_entity_poly.pdbx_strand_id
1 'polypeptide(L)'
;MHPTRRVQHDSRVPHRVAVLCRLSPPMNFAIGFFGYPFEGQYQQSITIEADGFNNTLAPYKTCPPLKADRGRAKVAQWAGMYLARAVGRLQPLTKGYELRVEDVYVLQQLCAYETVALGYSKFCELFTEEEWDGFDYSLDSYSWYNSAFGFALGQPLGIGYVQELVARLTHTPIATHNSSTNGTLNDDPTTFLIGQSLYVDATHEVLVLQVLTALSLSTLAAEGTLPADYILQNRTFRSRELAPFSPLVHLPPG
;
A
#
# COMPACT_ATOMS: atom_id res chain seq x y z
N MET A 1 52.46 -0.33 -9.65
CA MET A 1 51.38 0.65 -9.86
C MET A 1 50.07 -0.13 -9.95
N HIS A 2 49.31 -0.20 -8.86
CA HIS A 2 47.94 -0.74 -8.90
C HIS A 2 47.00 0.38 -9.37
N PRO A 3 46.17 0.17 -10.41
CA PRO A 3 45.18 1.15 -10.78
C PRO A 3 44.06 1.11 -9.74
N THR A 4 43.93 2.19 -8.98
CA THR A 4 42.75 2.47 -8.16
C THR A 4 41.54 2.56 -9.08
N ARG A 5 40.62 1.59 -8.99
CA ARG A 5 39.26 1.73 -9.53
C ARG A 5 38.64 2.93 -8.86
N ARG A 6 38.51 4.03 -9.59
CA ARG A 6 37.72 5.18 -9.18
C ARG A 6 36.28 4.70 -9.12
N VAL A 7 35.71 4.55 -7.93
CA VAL A 7 34.27 4.32 -7.76
C VAL A 7 33.59 5.55 -8.37
N GLN A 8 32.93 5.35 -9.50
CA GLN A 8 32.19 6.40 -10.17
C GLN A 8 30.94 6.63 -9.32
N HIS A 9 30.92 7.72 -8.55
CA HIS A 9 29.74 8.10 -7.79
C HIS A 9 28.63 8.47 -8.77
N ASP A 10 27.65 7.59 -8.92
CA ASP A 10 26.41 7.90 -9.62
C ASP A 10 25.58 8.82 -8.71
N SER A 11 25.35 10.05 -9.15
CA SER A 11 24.59 11.07 -8.41
C SER A 11 23.09 11.05 -8.73
N ARG A 12 22.64 10.11 -9.56
CA ARG A 12 21.23 9.97 -9.94
C ARG A 12 20.43 9.43 -8.77
N VAL A 13 19.23 9.99 -8.57
CA VAL A 13 18.29 9.53 -7.55
C VAL A 13 17.85 8.09 -7.88
N PRO A 14 18.05 7.11 -6.99
CA PRO A 14 17.51 5.77 -7.20
C PRO A 14 15.99 5.77 -7.08
N HIS A 15 15.35 5.22 -8.10
CA HIS A 15 13.93 4.92 -8.13
C HIS A 15 13.74 3.41 -8.28
N ARG A 16 12.91 2.81 -7.42
CA ARG A 16 12.51 1.41 -7.61
C ARG A 16 11.00 1.24 -7.69
N VAL A 17 10.58 0.23 -8.43
CA VAL A 17 9.17 0.01 -8.74
C VAL A 17 8.89 -1.50 -8.72
N ALA A 18 7.89 -1.93 -7.95
CA ALA A 18 7.29 -3.25 -8.14
C ALA A 18 6.45 -3.26 -9.39
N VAL A 19 6.69 -4.18 -10.32
CA VAL A 19 5.90 -4.26 -11.54
C VAL A 19 5.07 -5.53 -11.55
N LEU A 20 3.77 -5.35 -11.25
CA LEU A 20 2.71 -6.23 -11.74
C LEU A 20 2.23 -5.79 -13.12
N CYS A 21 2.00 -4.48 -13.33
CA CYS A 21 1.42 -3.95 -14.58
C CYS A 21 1.46 -2.41 -14.78
N ARG A 22 1.99 -1.58 -13.85
CA ARG A 22 1.91 -0.10 -13.98
C ARG A 22 3.22 0.63 -13.68
N LEU A 23 3.93 1.01 -14.74
CA LEU A 23 5.11 1.88 -14.69
C LEU A 23 4.76 3.38 -14.67
N SER A 24 3.51 3.74 -14.95
CA SER A 24 3.09 5.14 -15.09
C SER A 24 3.24 5.96 -13.80
N PRO A 25 2.85 5.50 -12.59
CA PRO A 25 3.00 6.30 -11.39
C PRO A 25 4.44 6.78 -11.08
N PRO A 26 5.47 5.91 -11.07
CA PRO A 26 6.84 6.35 -10.84
C PRO A 26 7.40 7.21 -11.97
N MET A 27 6.97 7.01 -13.22
CA MET A 27 7.33 7.90 -14.34
C MET A 27 6.67 9.27 -14.21
N ASN A 28 5.40 9.34 -13.78
CA ASN A 28 4.69 10.58 -13.50
C ASN A 28 5.31 11.35 -12.33
N PHE A 29 5.78 10.65 -11.29
CA PHE A 29 6.58 11.28 -10.25
C PHE A 29 7.88 11.83 -10.84
N ALA A 30 8.61 11.05 -11.64
CA ALA A 30 9.90 11.46 -12.18
C ALA A 30 9.78 12.69 -13.09
N ILE A 31 8.81 12.74 -14.00
CA ILE A 31 8.57 13.93 -14.83
C ILE A 31 8.11 15.14 -14.00
N GLY A 32 7.33 14.91 -12.93
CA GLY A 32 6.91 15.98 -12.01
C GLY A 32 8.07 16.55 -11.17
N PHE A 33 9.01 15.69 -10.76
CA PHE A 33 10.15 16.07 -9.93
C PHE A 33 11.31 16.67 -10.74
N PHE A 34 11.68 16.04 -11.86
CA PHE A 34 12.84 16.43 -12.67
C PHE A 34 12.50 17.36 -13.85
N GLY A 35 11.22 17.45 -14.24
CA GLY A 35 10.80 18.14 -15.44
C GLY A 35 11.16 17.39 -16.73
N TYR A 36 10.61 17.82 -17.86
CA TYR A 36 10.93 17.22 -19.16
C TYR A 36 12.17 17.87 -19.80
N PRO A 37 13.13 17.10 -20.33
CA PRO A 37 13.23 15.63 -20.31
C PRO A 37 13.78 15.10 -18.98
N PHE A 38 13.21 14.02 -18.45
CA PHE A 38 13.59 13.42 -17.16
C PHE A 38 14.46 12.16 -17.34
N GLU A 39 14.63 11.69 -18.57
CA GLU A 39 15.44 10.54 -18.94
C GLU A 39 16.92 10.77 -18.55
N GLY A 40 17.52 9.77 -17.90
CA GLY A 40 18.90 9.85 -17.44
C GLY A 40 19.12 10.67 -16.17
N GLN A 41 18.09 11.33 -15.61
CA GLN A 41 18.21 12.07 -14.34
C GLN A 41 18.07 11.19 -13.09
N TYR A 42 17.58 9.96 -13.26
CA TYR A 42 17.34 9.00 -12.19
C TYR A 42 17.78 7.58 -12.62
N GLN A 43 18.01 6.70 -11.64
CA GLN A 43 18.31 5.29 -11.90
C GLN A 43 17.09 4.45 -11.55
N GLN A 44 16.45 3.87 -12.56
CA GLN A 44 15.28 3.01 -12.36
C GLN A 44 15.69 1.55 -12.16
N SER A 45 15.25 0.93 -11.08
CA SER A 45 15.32 -0.52 -10.85
C SER A 45 13.91 -1.10 -10.81
N ILE A 46 13.64 -2.10 -11.64
CA ILE A 46 12.34 -2.73 -11.76
C ILE A 46 12.39 -4.10 -11.09
N THR A 47 11.50 -4.34 -10.12
CA THR A 47 11.37 -5.65 -9.47
C THR A 47 10.19 -6.42 -10.03
N ILE A 48 10.35 -7.75 -10.12
CA ILE A 48 9.34 -8.66 -10.67
C ILE A 48 8.30 -8.96 -9.59
N GLU A 49 7.02 -8.76 -9.90
CA GLU A 49 5.92 -9.17 -9.04
C GLU A 49 5.31 -10.49 -9.54
N ALA A 50 5.97 -11.59 -9.23
CA ALA A 50 5.52 -12.94 -9.58
C ALA A 50 5.90 -13.94 -8.49
N ASP A 51 5.18 -15.06 -8.47
CA ASP A 51 5.43 -16.12 -7.49
C ASP A 51 6.87 -16.64 -7.63
N GLY A 52 7.53 -16.83 -6.49
CA GLY A 52 8.92 -17.30 -6.44
C GLY A 52 9.99 -16.22 -6.67
N PHE A 53 9.61 -14.95 -6.94
CA PHE A 53 10.55 -13.83 -7.05
C PHE A 53 10.60 -13.01 -5.77
N ASN A 54 11.73 -13.01 -5.07
CA ASN A 54 11.94 -12.15 -3.91
C ASN A 54 11.83 -10.68 -4.31
N ASN A 55 10.88 -10.00 -3.69
CA ASN A 55 10.54 -8.62 -3.96
C ASN A 55 10.09 -7.93 -2.66
N THR A 56 10.91 -7.04 -2.13
CA THR A 56 10.56 -6.25 -0.93
C THR A 56 9.39 -5.32 -1.18
N LEU A 57 9.13 -4.96 -2.44
CA LEU A 57 8.03 -4.10 -2.87
C LEU A 57 6.72 -4.87 -3.13
N ALA A 58 6.73 -6.20 -3.08
CA ALA A 58 5.55 -7.07 -3.18
C ALA A 58 5.78 -8.44 -2.51
N PRO A 59 6.04 -8.47 -1.18
CA PRO A 59 6.52 -9.65 -0.46
C PRO A 59 5.49 -10.79 -0.37
N TYR A 60 4.21 -10.49 -0.60
CA TYR A 60 3.11 -11.45 -0.56
C TYR A 60 3.14 -12.46 -1.74
N LYS A 61 4.01 -12.27 -2.73
CA LYS A 61 4.25 -13.24 -3.82
C LYS A 61 5.25 -14.35 -3.46
N THR A 62 6.01 -14.20 -2.37
CA THR A 62 7.01 -15.20 -1.95
C THR A 62 6.71 -15.87 -0.63
N CYS A 63 5.83 -15.30 0.18
CA CYS A 63 5.34 -15.94 1.39
C CYS A 63 4.28 -17.00 1.03
N PRO A 64 4.49 -18.30 1.34
CA PRO A 64 3.51 -19.35 1.05
C PRO A 64 2.13 -19.01 1.63
N PRO A 65 1.03 -19.41 0.96
CA PRO A 65 -0.30 -18.94 1.32
C PRO A 65 -0.71 -19.49 2.69
N LEU A 66 -0.69 -18.63 3.71
CA LEU A 66 -1.53 -18.81 4.88
C LEU A 66 -2.94 -18.37 4.50
N LYS A 67 -3.82 -19.38 4.43
CA LYS A 67 -5.26 -19.22 4.19
C LYS A 67 -5.87 -18.26 5.23
N ALA A 68 -6.27 -17.08 4.75
CA ALA A 68 -7.62 -16.51 4.88
C ALA A 68 -7.51 -14.99 4.80
N ASP A 69 -8.12 -14.39 3.78
CA ASP A 69 -8.53 -12.99 3.84
C ASP A 69 -9.45 -12.84 5.07
N ARG A 70 -8.91 -12.24 6.13
CA ARG A 70 -9.66 -12.02 7.39
C ARG A 70 -10.47 -10.73 7.35
N GLY A 71 -10.13 -9.83 6.43
CA GLY A 71 -10.82 -8.56 6.24
C GLY A 71 -12.22 -8.75 5.65
N ARG A 72 -12.38 -9.61 4.64
CA ARG A 72 -13.68 -9.81 3.95
C ARG A 72 -14.82 -10.19 4.89
N ALA A 73 -14.60 -11.13 5.81
CA ALA A 73 -15.62 -11.54 6.76
C ALA A 73 -16.03 -10.38 7.69
N LYS A 74 -15.06 -9.55 8.09
CA LYS A 74 -15.28 -8.37 8.94
C LYS A 74 -16.04 -7.27 8.19
N VAL A 75 -15.68 -7.02 6.94
CA VAL A 75 -16.38 -6.10 6.05
C VAL A 75 -17.81 -6.58 5.80
N ALA A 76 -18.02 -7.86 5.49
CA ALA A 76 -19.35 -8.41 5.22
C ALA A 76 -20.26 -8.30 6.45
N GLN A 77 -19.74 -8.62 7.64
CA GLN A 77 -20.46 -8.43 8.91
C GLN A 77 -20.86 -6.96 9.09
N TRP A 78 -19.90 -6.05 8.97
CA TRP A 78 -20.13 -4.62 9.19
C TRP A 78 -21.07 -4.01 8.15
N ALA A 79 -20.86 -4.30 6.86
CA ALA A 79 -21.72 -3.86 5.76
C ALA A 79 -23.16 -4.33 5.93
N GLY A 80 -23.36 -5.56 6.41
CA GLY A 80 -24.68 -6.09 6.75
C GLY A 80 -25.42 -5.25 7.80
N MET A 81 -24.69 -4.53 8.66
CA MET A 81 -25.28 -3.68 9.69
C MET A 81 -25.54 -2.26 9.17
N TYR A 82 -24.52 -1.57 8.65
CA TYR A 82 -24.67 -0.14 8.31
C TYR A 82 -25.46 0.09 7.00
N LEU A 83 -25.46 -0.88 6.06
CA LEU A 83 -26.23 -0.77 4.81
C LEU A 83 -27.63 -1.36 4.89
N ALA A 84 -28.03 -1.98 6.01
CA ALA A 84 -29.35 -2.62 6.12
C ALA A 84 -30.50 -1.67 5.76
N ARG A 85 -30.42 -0.40 6.20
CA ARG A 85 -31.40 0.63 5.86
C ARG A 85 -31.26 1.12 4.42
N ALA A 86 -30.03 1.26 3.93
CA ALA A 86 -29.74 1.68 2.56
C ALA A 86 -30.33 0.73 1.52
N VAL A 87 -30.25 -0.59 1.75
CA VAL A 87 -30.85 -1.59 0.86
C VAL A 87 -32.35 -1.35 0.71
N GLY A 88 -33.09 -1.21 1.81
CA GLY A 88 -34.52 -0.92 1.78
C GLY A 88 -34.85 0.42 1.12
N ARG A 89 -34.02 1.45 1.36
CA ARG A 89 -34.18 2.79 0.78
C ARG A 89 -33.93 2.83 -0.73
N LEU A 90 -32.98 2.04 -1.23
CA LEU A 90 -32.58 2.01 -2.64
C LEU A 90 -33.37 0.98 -3.47
N GLN A 91 -33.92 -0.06 -2.84
CA GLN A 91 -34.68 -1.11 -3.53
C GLN A 91 -35.77 -0.58 -4.49
N PRO A 92 -36.58 0.44 -4.14
CA PRO A 92 -37.61 0.98 -5.03
C PRO A 92 -37.05 1.64 -6.31
N LEU A 93 -35.77 2.00 -6.34
CA LEU A 93 -35.11 2.57 -7.51
C LEU A 93 -34.74 1.51 -8.56
N THR A 94 -34.83 0.23 -8.20
CA THR A 94 -34.53 -0.90 -9.09
C THR A 94 -35.81 -1.66 -9.44
N LYS A 95 -35.96 -2.04 -10.72
CA LYS A 95 -37.11 -2.81 -11.21
C LYS A 95 -36.64 -4.17 -11.70
N GLY A 96 -37.24 -5.24 -11.20
CA GLY A 96 -36.93 -6.61 -11.62
C GLY A 96 -35.61 -7.17 -11.06
N TYR A 97 -35.02 -6.50 -10.06
CA TYR A 97 -33.82 -6.95 -9.37
C TYR A 97 -33.95 -6.73 -7.86
N GLU A 98 -33.56 -7.71 -7.07
CA GLU A 98 -33.55 -7.63 -5.61
C GLU A 98 -32.13 -7.26 -5.16
N LEU A 99 -31.98 -6.06 -4.58
CA LEU A 99 -30.69 -5.55 -4.11
C LEU A 99 -30.22 -6.31 -2.88
N ARG A 100 -28.96 -6.74 -2.91
CA ARG A 100 -28.25 -7.28 -1.76
C ARG A 100 -27.37 -6.22 -1.12
N VAL A 101 -26.92 -6.48 0.11
CA VAL A 101 -25.96 -5.61 0.81
C VAL A 101 -24.69 -5.46 -0.02
N GLU A 102 -24.22 -6.54 -0.65
CA GLU A 102 -23.03 -6.51 -1.51
C GLU A 102 -23.22 -5.59 -2.72
N ASP A 103 -24.41 -5.58 -3.32
CA ASP A 103 -24.71 -4.69 -4.45
C ASP A 103 -24.62 -3.23 -4.02
N VAL A 104 -25.23 -2.89 -2.89
CA VAL A 104 -25.21 -1.53 -2.34
C VAL A 104 -23.79 -1.10 -1.92
N TYR A 105 -23.00 -2.02 -1.36
CA TYR A 105 -21.58 -1.78 -1.06
C TYR A 105 -20.76 -1.52 -2.33
N VAL A 106 -21.05 -2.24 -3.42
CA VAL A 106 -20.43 -1.99 -4.74
C VAL A 106 -20.82 -0.62 -5.28
N LEU A 107 -22.04 -0.14 -5.06
CA LEU A 107 -22.41 1.23 -5.45
C LEU A 107 -21.59 2.30 -4.73
N GLN A 108 -21.23 2.09 -3.45
CA GLN A 108 -20.31 2.97 -2.73
C GLN A 108 -18.90 2.94 -3.33
N GLN A 109 -18.40 1.77 -3.72
CA GLN A 109 -17.12 1.64 -4.42
C GLN A 109 -17.14 2.34 -5.79
N LEU A 110 -18.24 2.19 -6.55
CA LEU A 110 -18.40 2.84 -7.85
C LEU A 110 -18.30 4.36 -7.74
N CYS A 111 -18.86 4.98 -6.69
CA CYS A 111 -18.68 6.40 -6.42
C CYS A 111 -17.19 6.79 -6.40
N ALA A 112 -16.35 6.06 -5.66
CA ALA A 112 -14.92 6.35 -5.58
C ALA A 112 -14.22 6.16 -6.94
N TYR A 113 -14.46 5.03 -7.61
CA TYR A 113 -13.82 4.71 -8.89
C TYR A 113 -14.24 5.64 -10.03
N GLU A 114 -15.53 5.94 -10.17
CA GLU A 114 -16.02 6.87 -11.19
C GLU A 114 -15.54 8.30 -10.90
N THR A 115 -15.50 8.73 -9.65
CA THR A 115 -15.01 10.08 -9.32
C THR A 115 -13.57 10.27 -9.76
N VAL A 116 -12.68 9.29 -9.52
CA VAL A 116 -11.28 9.40 -9.96
C VAL A 116 -11.10 9.20 -11.47
N ALA A 117 -11.95 8.40 -12.12
CA ALA A 117 -11.83 8.11 -13.55
C ALA A 117 -12.51 9.15 -14.46
N LEU A 118 -13.65 9.70 -14.02
CA LEU A 118 -14.55 10.56 -14.80
C LEU A 118 -14.68 11.97 -14.22
N GLY A 119 -14.15 12.22 -13.01
CA GLY A 119 -14.25 13.51 -12.31
C GLY A 119 -15.53 13.70 -11.50
N TYR A 120 -16.51 12.78 -11.61
CA TYR A 120 -17.74 12.79 -10.82
C TYR A 120 -18.40 11.40 -10.80
N SER A 121 -19.31 11.17 -9.85
CA SER A 121 -20.19 9.99 -9.85
C SER A 121 -21.54 10.30 -9.25
N LYS A 122 -22.60 9.84 -9.93
CA LYS A 122 -23.97 9.95 -9.41
C LYS A 122 -24.28 8.95 -8.30
N PHE A 123 -23.49 7.89 -8.17
CA PHE A 123 -23.62 6.96 -7.05
C PHE A 123 -23.26 7.61 -5.72
N CYS A 124 -22.43 8.66 -5.72
CA CYS A 124 -22.06 9.36 -4.49
C CYS A 124 -23.27 9.98 -3.77
N GLU A 125 -24.24 10.49 -4.54
CA GLU A 125 -25.45 11.17 -4.05
C GLU A 125 -26.48 10.20 -3.46
N LEU A 126 -26.31 8.89 -3.65
CA LEU A 126 -27.23 7.87 -3.14
C LEU A 126 -27.07 7.62 -1.64
N PHE A 127 -25.98 8.05 -1.03
CA PHE A 127 -25.60 7.68 0.33
C PHE A 127 -25.58 8.88 1.27
N THR A 128 -25.98 8.66 2.52
CA THR A 128 -25.89 9.65 3.59
C THR A 128 -24.46 9.74 4.13
N GLU A 129 -24.18 10.80 4.89
CA GLU A 129 -22.89 10.94 5.59
C GLU A 129 -22.63 9.76 6.55
N GLU A 130 -23.63 9.31 7.29
CA GLU A 130 -23.51 8.13 8.18
C GLU A 130 -23.17 6.84 7.41
N GLU A 131 -23.74 6.65 6.22
CA GLU A 131 -23.43 5.51 5.36
C GLU A 131 -22.01 5.61 4.77
N TRP A 132 -21.50 6.83 4.54
CA TRP A 132 -20.10 7.07 4.17
C TRP A 132 -19.13 6.83 5.33
N ASP A 133 -19.49 7.21 6.55
CA ASP A 133 -18.70 6.86 7.75
C ASP A 133 -18.63 5.35 7.96
N GLY A 134 -19.74 4.66 7.71
CA GLY A 134 -19.79 3.19 7.70
C GLY A 134 -18.88 2.59 6.64
N PHE A 135 -18.85 3.16 5.43
CA PHE A 135 -17.96 2.73 4.36
C PHE A 135 -16.48 2.99 4.67
N ASP A 136 -16.12 4.17 5.16
CA ASP A 136 -14.76 4.52 5.62
C ASP A 136 -14.27 3.52 6.68
N TYR A 137 -15.10 3.25 7.69
CA TYR A 137 -14.78 2.27 8.72
C TYR A 137 -14.62 0.85 8.17
N SER A 138 -15.38 0.48 7.13
CA SER A 138 -15.24 -0.82 6.48
C SER A 138 -13.86 -1.01 5.83
N LEU A 139 -13.31 0.04 5.21
CA LEU A 139 -12.00 0.02 4.58
C LEU A 139 -10.87 -0.02 5.61
N ASP A 140 -11.06 0.66 6.74
CA ASP A 140 -10.16 0.57 7.88
C ASP A 140 -10.13 -0.86 8.44
N SER A 141 -11.30 -1.46 8.66
CA SER A 141 -11.43 -2.84 9.13
C SER A 141 -10.75 -3.82 8.15
N TYR A 142 -10.99 -3.65 6.85
CA TYR A 142 -10.35 -4.47 5.82
C TYR A 142 -8.82 -4.38 5.90
N SER A 143 -8.29 -3.17 5.85
CA SER A 143 -6.85 -2.88 5.86
C SER A 143 -6.18 -3.36 7.14
N TRP A 144 -6.82 -3.14 8.29
CA TRP A 144 -6.35 -3.58 9.61
C TRP A 144 -6.12 -5.09 9.66
N TYR A 145 -7.13 -5.87 9.25
CA TYR A 145 -7.12 -7.32 9.36
C TYR A 145 -6.42 -8.04 8.22
N ASN A 146 -6.22 -7.37 7.09
CA ASN A 146 -5.63 -7.99 5.90
C ASN A 146 -4.19 -7.53 5.60
N SER A 147 -3.72 -6.42 6.17
CA SER A 147 -2.41 -5.86 5.80
C SER A 147 -1.65 -5.17 6.92
N ALA A 148 -2.33 -4.66 7.95
CA ALA A 148 -1.69 -3.88 9.03
C ALA A 148 -1.56 -4.67 10.35
N PHE A 149 -1.65 -3.96 11.48
CA PHE A 149 -1.41 -4.48 12.83
C PHE A 149 -2.33 -5.63 13.27
N GLY A 150 -3.54 -5.74 12.71
CA GLY A 150 -4.45 -6.85 12.97
C GLY A 150 -4.12 -8.12 12.18
N PHE A 151 -3.21 -8.03 11.22
CA PHE A 151 -2.79 -9.14 10.37
C PHE A 151 -1.53 -9.80 10.91
N ALA A 152 -1.60 -11.11 11.14
CA ALA A 152 -0.49 -11.88 11.73
C ALA A 152 0.81 -11.82 10.89
N LEU A 153 0.71 -11.59 9.57
CA LEU A 153 1.87 -11.44 8.69
C LEU A 153 2.19 -9.98 8.34
N GLY A 154 1.51 -8.99 8.95
CA GLY A 154 1.75 -7.57 8.70
C GLY A 154 3.22 -7.19 8.88
N GLN A 155 3.79 -7.49 10.06
CA GLN A 155 5.20 -7.25 10.36
C GLN A 155 6.17 -8.14 9.55
N PRO A 156 6.02 -9.48 9.50
CA PRO A 156 6.91 -10.33 8.71
C PRO A 156 7.01 -9.97 7.23
N LEU A 157 5.92 -9.52 6.61
CA LEU A 157 5.93 -9.14 5.19
C LEU A 157 6.63 -7.79 4.96
N GLY A 158 6.53 -6.85 5.90
CA GLY A 158 7.21 -5.55 5.79
C GLY A 158 8.72 -5.58 6.07
N ILE A 159 9.24 -6.66 6.70
CA ILE A 159 10.61 -6.68 7.22
C ILE A 159 11.70 -6.54 6.14
N GLY A 160 11.47 -7.08 4.94
CA GLY A 160 12.46 -6.99 3.86
C GLY A 160 12.70 -5.55 3.40
N TYR A 161 11.63 -4.74 3.31
CA TYR A 161 11.77 -3.31 3.03
C TYR A 161 12.46 -2.58 4.19
N VAL A 162 12.17 -2.94 5.44
CA VAL A 162 12.85 -2.34 6.61
C VAL A 162 14.35 -2.66 6.60
N GLN A 163 14.76 -3.86 6.18
CA GLN A 163 16.18 -4.19 6.01
C GLN A 163 16.86 -3.30 4.95
N GLU A 164 16.19 -3.05 3.82
CA GLU A 164 16.68 -2.12 2.79
C GLU A 164 16.74 -0.67 3.27
N LEU A 165 15.74 -0.24 4.04
CA LEU A 165 15.72 1.08 4.66
C LEU A 165 16.90 1.26 5.62
N VAL A 166 17.12 0.29 6.51
CA VAL A 166 18.27 0.31 7.44
C VAL A 166 19.59 0.35 6.68
N ALA A 167 19.73 -0.46 5.61
CA ALA A 167 20.92 -0.46 4.78
C ALA A 167 21.21 0.92 4.16
N ARG A 168 20.17 1.62 3.68
CA ARG A 168 20.30 2.97 3.11
C ARG A 168 20.65 4.02 4.17
N LEU A 169 19.97 4.01 5.32
CA LEU A 169 20.18 4.96 6.42
C LEU A 169 21.56 4.81 7.07
N THR A 170 22.06 3.57 7.18
CA THR A 170 23.36 3.27 7.81
C THR A 170 24.50 3.15 6.81
N HIS A 171 24.22 3.34 5.52
CA HIS A 171 25.17 3.13 4.42
C HIS A 171 25.92 1.79 4.50
N THR A 172 25.22 0.74 4.95
CA THR A 172 25.79 -0.59 5.18
C THR A 172 25.02 -1.62 4.36
N PRO A 173 25.68 -2.46 3.54
CA PRO A 173 25.01 -3.51 2.78
C PRO A 173 24.24 -4.49 3.67
N ILE A 174 23.20 -5.11 3.11
CA ILE A 174 22.41 -6.12 3.82
C ILE A 174 23.28 -7.38 4.00
N ALA A 175 23.54 -7.78 5.25
CA ALA A 175 24.44 -8.90 5.51
C ALA A 175 23.84 -10.28 5.18
N THR A 176 22.51 -10.43 5.33
CA THR A 176 21.82 -11.71 5.08
C THR A 176 20.46 -11.49 4.43
N HIS A 177 20.17 -12.30 3.40
CA HIS A 177 18.90 -12.27 2.64
C HIS A 177 17.97 -13.38 3.11
N ASN A 178 17.40 -13.22 4.30
CA ASN A 178 16.51 -14.20 4.95
C ASN A 178 15.03 -13.78 4.95
N SER A 179 14.64 -12.86 4.06
CA SER A 179 13.33 -12.22 3.99
C SER A 179 12.88 -12.10 2.51
N SER A 180 12.01 -11.13 2.20
CA SER A 180 11.66 -10.76 0.82
C SER A 180 12.76 -10.01 0.06
N THR A 181 13.93 -9.77 0.67
CA THR A 181 15.10 -9.21 -0.02
C THR A 181 15.66 -10.16 -1.08
N ASN A 182 16.26 -9.59 -2.12
CA ASN A 182 16.81 -10.30 -3.27
C ASN A 182 18.32 -10.03 -3.37
N GLY A 183 19.15 -10.97 -2.93
CA GLY A 183 20.60 -10.78 -2.90
C GLY A 183 21.22 -10.38 -4.23
N THR A 184 20.73 -10.92 -5.36
CA THR A 184 21.20 -10.51 -6.68
C THR A 184 20.99 -9.02 -6.95
N LEU A 185 19.85 -8.45 -6.53
CA LEU A 185 19.57 -7.03 -6.72
C LEU A 185 20.14 -6.15 -5.62
N ASN A 186 20.18 -6.64 -4.38
CA ASN A 186 20.58 -5.89 -3.20
C ASN A 186 22.09 -5.79 -3.03
N ASP A 187 22.86 -6.78 -3.53
CA ASP A 187 24.32 -6.79 -3.46
C ASP A 187 24.99 -6.11 -4.67
N ASP A 188 24.21 -5.83 -5.73
CA ASP A 188 24.70 -5.15 -6.93
C ASP A 188 24.53 -3.62 -6.79
N PRO A 189 25.63 -2.84 -6.80
CA PRO A 189 25.59 -1.39 -6.65
C PRO A 189 24.93 -0.67 -7.84
N THR A 190 24.63 -1.36 -8.94
CA THR A 190 23.86 -0.80 -10.08
C THR A 190 22.35 -0.84 -9.85
N THR A 191 21.86 -1.78 -9.05
CA THR A 191 20.43 -1.99 -8.78
C THR A 191 20.02 -1.61 -7.37
N PHE A 192 20.96 -1.56 -6.42
CA PHE A 192 20.75 -1.11 -5.05
C PHE A 192 21.90 -0.21 -4.59
N LEU A 193 21.81 1.05 -4.97
CA LEU A 193 22.74 2.10 -4.53
C LEU A 193 22.51 2.40 -3.05
N ILE A 194 23.61 2.52 -2.29
CA ILE A 194 23.62 3.06 -0.92
C ILE A 194 24.41 4.38 -0.92
N GLY A 195 24.12 5.27 0.04
CA GLY A 195 24.80 6.58 0.14
C GLY A 195 24.18 7.71 -0.70
N GLN A 196 22.98 7.52 -1.24
CA GLN A 196 22.21 8.57 -1.93
C GLN A 196 21.39 9.40 -0.94
N SER A 197 21.17 10.66 -1.27
CA SER A 197 20.40 11.62 -0.45
C SER A 197 18.89 11.47 -0.57
N LEU A 198 18.40 10.85 -1.65
CA LEU A 198 16.99 10.61 -1.91
C LEU A 198 16.81 9.22 -2.50
N TYR A 199 15.78 8.50 -2.04
CA TYR A 199 15.32 7.24 -2.61
C TYR A 199 13.82 7.33 -2.81
N VAL A 200 13.32 6.77 -3.91
CA VAL A 200 11.89 6.71 -4.19
C VAL A 200 11.51 5.29 -4.57
N ASP A 201 10.64 4.67 -3.79
CA ASP A 201 10.13 3.33 -4.08
C ASP A 201 8.61 3.41 -4.30
N ALA A 202 8.14 2.88 -5.43
CA ALA A 202 6.72 2.78 -5.78
C ALA A 202 6.21 1.35 -5.56
N THR A 203 5.13 1.21 -4.81
CA THR A 203 4.56 -0.07 -4.35
C THR A 203 3.03 0.04 -4.17
N HIS A 204 2.41 -1.01 -3.62
CA HIS A 204 0.99 -1.13 -3.31
C HIS A 204 0.70 -0.68 -1.87
N GLU A 205 -0.54 -0.24 -1.63
CA GLU A 205 -1.06 0.16 -0.32
C GLU A 205 -0.85 -0.91 0.76
N VAL A 206 -0.98 -2.19 0.39
CA VAL A 206 -0.76 -3.35 1.26
C VAL A 206 0.65 -3.33 1.85
N LEU A 207 1.66 -3.03 1.04
CA LEU A 207 3.03 -2.99 1.55
C LEU A 207 3.27 -1.78 2.44
N VAL A 208 2.71 -0.61 2.10
CA VAL A 208 2.85 0.59 2.93
C VAL A 208 2.40 0.28 4.36
N LEU A 209 1.23 -0.35 4.53
CA LEU A 209 0.71 -0.75 5.84
C LEU A 209 1.60 -1.80 6.53
N GLN A 210 2.14 -2.76 5.78
CA GLN A 210 3.05 -3.78 6.31
C GLN A 210 4.37 -3.17 6.80
N VAL A 211 4.90 -2.16 6.10
CA VAL A 211 6.11 -1.43 6.51
C VAL A 211 5.84 -0.62 7.78
N LEU A 212 4.72 0.11 7.86
CA LEU A 212 4.35 0.84 9.09
C LEU A 212 4.21 -0.12 10.29
N THR A 213 3.64 -1.31 10.04
CA THR A 213 3.52 -2.38 11.04
C THR A 213 4.90 -2.94 11.44
N ALA A 214 5.79 -3.19 10.46
CA ALA A 214 7.13 -3.71 10.69
C ALA A 214 8.04 -2.72 11.44
N LEU A 215 7.89 -1.42 11.19
CA LEU A 215 8.52 -0.34 11.95
C LEU A 215 7.97 -0.20 13.37
N SER A 216 6.95 -0.98 13.74
CA SER A 216 6.37 -1.00 15.08
C SER A 216 5.86 0.37 15.53
N LEU A 217 5.28 1.15 14.60
CA LEU A 217 4.65 2.44 14.86
C LEU A 217 3.32 2.25 15.62
N SER A 218 3.40 1.78 16.85
CA SER A 218 2.26 1.35 17.67
C SER A 218 1.27 2.48 18.00
N THR A 219 1.67 3.75 17.84
CA THR A 219 0.77 4.90 17.92
C THR A 219 -0.35 4.86 16.88
N LEU A 220 -0.15 4.18 15.75
CA LEU A 220 -1.16 3.95 14.71
C LEU A 220 -2.11 2.79 15.03
N ALA A 221 -1.92 2.15 16.19
CA ALA A 221 -2.63 0.98 16.65
C ALA A 221 -2.98 1.09 18.14
N ALA A 222 -3.07 2.32 18.66
CA ALA A 222 -3.14 2.59 20.10
C ALA A 222 -4.39 1.94 20.75
N GLU A 223 -5.49 1.85 20.02
CA GLU A 223 -6.75 1.26 20.51
C GLU A 223 -6.78 -0.28 20.41
N GLY A 224 -5.80 -0.90 19.77
CA GLY A 224 -5.80 -2.33 19.51
C GLY A 224 -6.79 -2.73 18.40
N THR A 225 -7.44 -3.88 18.54
CA THR A 225 -8.25 -4.48 17.47
C THR A 225 -9.48 -3.66 17.10
N LEU A 226 -9.73 -3.48 15.80
CA LEU A 226 -10.92 -2.80 15.32
C LEU A 226 -12.19 -3.68 15.41
N PRO A 227 -13.25 -3.26 16.11
CA PRO A 227 -14.53 -3.99 16.14
C PRO A 227 -15.16 -4.15 14.74
N ALA A 228 -16.12 -5.08 14.62
CA ALA A 228 -16.82 -5.36 13.36
C ALA A 228 -18.32 -5.06 13.44
N ASP A 229 -18.76 -4.50 14.55
CA ASP A 229 -20.15 -4.30 14.94
C ASP A 229 -20.46 -2.85 15.34
N TYR A 230 -19.45 -1.98 15.44
CA TYR A 230 -19.64 -0.54 15.62
C TYR A 230 -18.42 0.24 15.11
N ILE A 231 -18.62 1.53 14.81
CA ILE A 231 -17.52 2.44 14.48
C ILE A 231 -16.78 2.81 15.75
N LEU A 232 -15.50 2.43 15.84
CA LEU A 232 -14.62 2.92 16.89
C LEU A 232 -14.30 4.41 16.64
N GLN A 233 -14.88 5.27 17.48
CA GLN A 233 -14.68 6.71 17.42
C GLN A 233 -13.26 7.09 17.84
N ASN A 234 -12.71 8.15 17.24
CA ASN A 234 -11.36 8.67 17.50
C ASN A 234 -10.20 7.65 17.33
N ARG A 235 -10.42 6.58 16.56
CA ARG A 235 -9.39 5.58 16.23
C ARG A 235 -8.16 6.22 15.56
N THR A 236 -6.98 5.79 15.98
CA THR A 236 -5.69 6.20 15.37
C THR A 236 -5.44 5.54 14.02
N PHE A 237 -5.93 4.32 13.82
CA PHE A 237 -5.81 3.65 12.52
C PHE A 237 -6.87 4.13 11.54
N ARG A 238 -6.43 4.81 10.48
CA ARG A 238 -7.27 5.25 9.37
C ARG A 238 -6.60 4.97 8.03
N SER A 239 -7.11 3.98 7.31
CA SER A 239 -6.59 3.55 6.01
C SER A 239 -6.55 4.69 5.00
N ARG A 240 -7.56 5.57 4.98
CA ARG A 240 -7.59 6.75 4.11
C ARG A 240 -6.50 7.80 4.40
N GLU A 241 -5.91 7.79 5.60
CA GLU A 241 -4.81 8.70 5.96
C GLU A 241 -3.45 8.03 5.74
N LEU A 242 -3.37 6.72 5.95
CA LEU A 242 -2.12 5.95 5.87
C LEU A 242 -1.79 5.45 4.47
N ALA A 243 -2.81 5.05 3.71
CA ALA A 243 -2.67 4.49 2.37
C ALA A 243 -3.84 4.88 1.43
N PRO A 244 -4.12 6.19 1.23
CA PRO A 244 -5.02 6.63 0.16
C PRO A 244 -4.46 6.29 -1.22
N PHE A 245 -5.22 6.57 -2.29
CA PHE A 245 -4.65 6.58 -3.64
C PHE A 245 -3.44 7.51 -3.72
N SER A 246 -2.33 7.01 -4.28
CA SER A 246 -1.04 7.71 -4.35
C SER A 246 -0.51 8.17 -2.99
N PRO A 247 -0.31 7.25 -2.02
CA PRO A 247 0.21 7.63 -0.71
C PRO A 247 1.70 7.99 -0.81
N LEU A 248 2.14 8.99 -0.04
CA LEU A 248 3.54 9.37 0.09
C LEU A 248 3.97 9.27 1.56
N VAL A 249 4.87 8.34 1.86
CA VAL A 249 5.51 8.24 3.17
C VAL A 249 6.92 8.79 3.07
N HIS A 250 7.20 9.87 3.81
CA HIS A 250 8.52 10.46 3.88
C HIS A 250 9.20 10.08 5.20
N LEU A 251 10.36 9.44 5.10
CA LEU A 251 11.21 9.12 6.25
C LEU A 251 12.45 10.03 6.17
N PRO A 252 12.57 11.05 7.04
CA PRO A 252 13.70 11.96 7.00
C PRO A 252 15.00 11.24 7.40
N PRO A 253 16.17 11.72 6.95
CA PRO A 253 17.44 11.28 7.50
C PRO A 253 17.48 11.61 9.01
N GLY A 254 17.98 10.66 9.80
CA GLY A 254 18.17 10.81 11.25
C GLY A 254 19.36 11.67 11.62
#